data_AF-A0AAA9TPR3-F1
#
_entry.id   AF-A0AAA9TPR3-F1
#
_cell.length_a   1.000
_cell.length_b   1.000
_cell.length_c   1.000
_cell.angle_alpha   90.00
_cell.angle_beta   90.00
_cell.angle_gamma   90.00
#
_symmetry.space_group_name_H-M   'P 1'
#
loop_
_entity.id
_entity.type
_entity.pdbx_description
1 polymer ?
#
loop_
_entity_poly.entity_id
_entity_poly.type
_entity_poly.pdbx_seq_one_letter_code
_entity_poly.pdbx_strand_id
1 'polypeptide(L)'
;MGIPDHLSSLLRNLCAGQEATVRTGHRTTDWFQIGKGVCQACILSPCFFNLYAEYIMQNAGLDEAQAGINIARRSINNLRYADDTTFMAENEEDLKTFLRKVKEESGKAGLKLSIQKMKIMASSPITS
;
A
#
# COMPACT_ATOMS: atom_id res chain seq x y z
N MET A 1 18.22 1.84 -8.71
CA MET A 1 18.07 0.38 -8.57
C MET A 1 18.76 -0.29 -9.74
N GLY A 2 19.69 -1.21 -9.49
CA GLY A 2 20.45 -1.91 -10.54
C GLY A 2 19.66 -3.00 -11.27
N ILE A 3 18.41 -2.71 -11.68
CA ILE A 3 17.58 -3.66 -12.44
C ILE A 3 17.99 -3.57 -13.92
N PRO A 4 18.33 -4.69 -14.57
CA PRO A 4 18.63 -4.70 -16.01
C PRO A 4 17.52 -4.11 -16.87
N ASP A 5 17.89 -3.33 -17.88
CA ASP A 5 16.93 -2.61 -18.74
C ASP A 5 15.92 -3.53 -19.44
N HIS A 6 16.37 -4.72 -19.87
CA HIS A 6 15.49 -5.69 -20.54
C HIS A 6 14.35 -6.17 -19.62
N LEU A 7 14.61 -6.34 -18.32
CA LEU A 7 13.58 -6.70 -17.34
C LEU A 7 12.62 -5.54 -17.12
N SER A 8 13.15 -4.32 -16.96
CA SER A 8 12.32 -3.11 -16.83
C SER A 8 11.40 -2.93 -18.04
N SER A 9 11.91 -3.15 -19.25
CA SER A 9 11.12 -3.11 -20.49
C SER A 9 10.06 -4.20 -20.54
N LEU A 10 10.40 -5.45 -20.18
CA LEU A 10 9.44 -6.54 -20.11
C LEU A 10 8.28 -6.22 -19.16
N LEU A 11 8.59 -5.71 -17.96
CA LEU A 11 7.59 -5.34 -16.96
C LEU A 11 6.69 -4.19 -17.44
N ARG A 12 7.27 -3.17 -18.07
CA ARG A 12 6.50 -2.07 -18.67
C ARG A 12 5.55 -2.58 -19.75
N ASN A 13 6.03 -3.44 -20.64
CA ASN A 13 5.22 -4.00 -21.72
C ASN A 13 4.08 -4.88 -21.20
N LEU A 14 4.26 -5.52 -20.05
CA LEU A 14 3.22 -6.33 -19.41
C LEU A 14 2.03 -5.50 -18.93
N CYS A 15 2.27 -4.24 -18.55
CA CYS A 15 1.26 -3.31 -18.03
C CYS A 15 0.80 -2.27 -19.07
N ALA A 16 1.55 -2.04 -20.15
CA ALA A 16 1.24 -1.02 -21.15
C ALA A 16 0.11 -1.46 -22.09
N GLY A 17 -0.78 -0.53 -22.44
CA GLY A 17 -1.84 -0.75 -23.44
C GLY A 17 -2.86 -1.83 -23.05
N GLN A 18 -3.01 -2.11 -21.75
CA GLN A 18 -3.96 -3.11 -21.29
C GLN A 18 -5.40 -2.64 -21.53
N GLU A 19 -6.22 -3.52 -22.09
CA GLU A 19 -7.66 -3.34 -22.22
C GLU A 19 -8.41 -4.40 -21.41
N ALA A 20 -9.58 -4.03 -20.89
CA ALA A 20 -10.50 -4.94 -20.22
C ALA A 20 -11.90 -4.82 -20.79
N THR A 21 -12.68 -5.88 -20.60
CA THR A 21 -14.12 -5.88 -20.79
C THR A 21 -14.76 -6.60 -19.60
N VAL A 22 -15.99 -6.23 -19.25
CA VAL A 22 -16.74 -6.84 -18.14
C VAL A 22 -17.84 -7.74 -18.71
N ARG A 23 -17.77 -9.03 -18.38
CA ARG A 23 -18.84 -9.99 -18.67
C ARG A 23 -19.82 -10.05 -17.50
N THR A 24 -21.05 -9.62 -17.74
CA THR A 24 -22.20 -9.81 -16.85
C THR A 24 -23.01 -11.01 -17.33
N GLY A 25 -24.00 -11.49 -16.56
CA GLY A 25 -24.72 -12.73 -16.87
C GLY A 25 -25.46 -12.76 -18.21
N HIS A 26 -25.69 -11.60 -18.83
CA HIS A 26 -26.49 -11.46 -20.05
C HIS A 26 -25.79 -10.61 -21.13
N ARG A 27 -24.70 -9.90 -20.81
CA ARG A 27 -23.99 -9.00 -21.74
C ARG A 27 -22.51 -8.86 -21.39
N THR A 28 -21.70 -8.64 -22.43
CA THR A 28 -20.30 -8.22 -22.32
C THR A 28 -20.22 -6.74 -22.69
N THR A 29 -19.49 -5.94 -21.91
CA THR A 29 -19.29 -4.51 -22.24
C THR A 29 -18.32 -4.35 -23.41
N ASP A 30 -18.26 -3.16 -23.99
CA ASP A 30 -17.17 -2.83 -24.91
C ASP A 30 -15.82 -2.87 -24.18
N TRP A 31 -14.75 -2.98 -24.96
CA TRP A 31 -13.38 -2.87 -24.46
C TRP A 31 -13.10 -1.45 -23.97
N PHE A 32 -12.39 -1.34 -22.85
CA PHE A 32 -11.91 -0.08 -22.32
C PHE A 32 -10.47 -0.23 -21.83
N GLN A 33 -9.72 0.87 -21.90
CA GLN A 33 -8.33 0.92 -21.51
C GLN A 33 -8.17 0.94 -19.98
N ILE A 34 -7.22 0.17 -19.46
CA ILE A 34 -6.84 0.16 -18.05
C ILE A 34 -5.77 1.24 -17.84
N GLY A 35 -6.16 2.36 -17.25
CA GLY A 35 -5.23 3.48 -17.01
C GLY A 35 -4.39 3.34 -15.72
N LYS A 36 -4.88 2.60 -14.72
CA LYS A 36 -4.22 2.41 -13.42
C LYS A 36 -4.59 1.06 -12.82
N GLY A 37 -3.65 0.45 -12.12
CA GLY A 37 -3.83 -0.82 -11.42
C GLY A 37 -2.92 -1.90 -11.95
N VAL A 38 -3.01 -3.08 -11.33
CA VAL A 38 -2.32 -4.30 -11.76
C VAL A 38 -3.37 -5.32 -12.21
N CYS A 39 -3.01 -6.19 -13.14
CA CYS A 39 -3.92 -7.24 -13.60
C CYS A 39 -4.25 -8.18 -12.44
N GLN A 40 -5.53 -8.28 -12.06
CA GLN A 40 -5.95 -9.22 -11.03
C GLN A 40 -5.68 -10.65 -11.48
N ALA A 41 -5.27 -11.52 -10.55
CA ALA A 41 -4.83 -12.89 -10.80
C ALA A 41 -3.52 -13.06 -11.60
N CYS A 42 -2.83 -11.98 -12.01
CA CYS A 42 -1.47 -12.10 -12.49
C CYS A 42 -0.52 -12.45 -11.33
N ILE A 43 0.36 -13.42 -11.57
CA ILE A 43 1.31 -13.93 -10.56
C ILE A 43 2.29 -12.86 -10.04
N LEU A 44 2.55 -11.83 -10.85
CA LEU A 44 3.47 -10.74 -10.50
C LEU A 44 2.77 -9.57 -9.80
N SER A 45 1.44 -9.48 -9.87
CA SER A 45 0.69 -8.39 -9.27
C SER A 45 0.93 -8.23 -7.76
N PRO A 46 0.98 -9.32 -6.96
CA PRO A 46 1.35 -9.21 -5.54
C PRO A 46 2.76 -8.64 -5.33
N CYS A 47 3.73 -9.04 -6.17
CA CYS A 47 5.10 -8.55 -6.08
C CYS A 47 5.18 -7.05 -6.40
N PHE A 48 4.49 -6.58 -7.44
CA PHE A 48 4.43 -5.15 -7.75
C PHE A 48 3.77 -4.35 -6.65
N PHE A 49 2.67 -4.86 -6.09
CA PHE A 49 1.99 -4.18 -4.99
C PHE A 49 2.91 -4.06 -3.77
N ASN A 50 3.60 -5.15 -3.39
CA ASN A 50 4.52 -5.14 -2.26
C ASN A 50 5.69 -4.18 -2.49
N LEU A 51 6.28 -4.17 -3.70
CA LEU A 51 7.35 -3.23 -4.05
C LEU A 51 6.87 -1.77 -3.93
N TYR A 52 5.65 -1.50 -4.37
CA TYR A 52 5.07 -0.17 -4.34
C TYR A 52 4.70 0.28 -2.93
N ALA A 53 4.12 -0.62 -2.12
CA ALA A 53 3.84 -0.40 -0.71
C ALA A 53 5.14 -0.14 0.07
N GLU A 54 6.21 -0.87 -0.23
CA GLU A 54 7.51 -0.66 0.40
C GLU A 54 8.11 0.71 0.04
N TYR A 55 8.03 1.11 -1.23
CA TYR A 55 8.44 2.46 -1.65
C TYR A 55 7.71 3.56 -0.87
N ILE A 56 6.39 3.41 -0.65
CA ILE A 56 5.59 4.36 0.14
C ILE A 56 6.05 4.39 1.61
N MET A 57 6.29 3.23 2.22
CA MET A 57 6.69 3.16 3.63
C MET A 57 8.09 3.75 3.87
N GLN A 58 9.02 3.50 2.95
CA GLN A 58 10.37 4.09 3.00
C GLN A 58 10.31 5.61 2.88
N ASN A 59 9.56 6.13 1.92
CA ASN A 59 9.40 7.58 1.76
C ASN A 59 8.63 8.23 2.93
N ALA A 60 7.75 7.49 3.59
CA ALA A 60 7.08 7.95 4.80
C ALA A 60 8.02 7.99 6.02
N GLY A 61 9.26 7.48 5.91
CA GLY A 61 10.29 7.56 6.95
C GLY A 61 9.88 6.83 8.23
N LEU A 62 9.14 5.73 8.11
CA LEU A 62 8.71 4.92 9.25
C LEU A 62 9.87 4.14 9.87
N ASP A 63 10.82 3.65 9.07
CA ASP A 63 11.96 2.88 9.58
C ASP A 63 12.92 3.72 10.43
N GLU A 64 12.99 5.03 10.16
CA GLU A 64 13.79 6.00 10.91
C GLU A 64 13.05 6.58 12.12
N ALA A 65 11.75 6.28 12.27
CA ALA A 65 10.95 6.82 13.36
C ALA A 65 11.35 6.16 14.69
N GLN A 66 11.69 6.97 15.69
CA GLN A 66 11.89 6.52 17.07
C GLN A 66 10.56 6.27 17.82
N ALA A 67 9.55 5.78 17.09
CA ALA A 67 8.22 5.53 17.59
C ALA A 67 7.73 4.16 17.08
N GLY A 68 6.89 3.50 17.87
CA GLY A 68 6.44 2.13 17.66
C GLY A 68 6.18 1.42 18.98
N ILE A 69 6.01 0.10 18.94
CA ILE A 69 5.97 -0.74 20.14
C ILE A 69 7.28 -1.51 20.25
N ASN A 70 7.92 -1.43 21.41
CA ASN A 70 9.18 -2.13 21.67
C ASN A 70 8.95 -3.61 22.02
N ILE A 71 9.43 -4.51 21.15
CA ILE A 71 9.40 -5.97 21.37
C ILE A 71 10.82 -6.51 21.26
N ALA A 72 11.33 -7.17 22.31
CA ALA A 72 12.66 -7.79 22.32
C ALA A 72 13.79 -6.87 21.80
N ARG A 73 13.77 -5.58 22.22
CA ARG A 73 14.72 -4.52 21.81
C ARG A 73 14.59 -4.05 20.35
N ARG A 74 13.49 -4.37 19.67
CA ARG A 74 13.17 -3.85 18.34
C ARG A 74 11.90 -3.01 18.42
N SER A 75 11.92 -1.82 17.84
CA SER A 75 10.69 -1.03 17.65
C SER A 75 9.94 -1.59 16.45
N ILE A 76 8.66 -1.92 16.63
CA ILE A 76 7.75 -2.35 15.57
C ILE A 76 6.64 -1.32 15.47
N ASN A 77 6.57 -0.62 14.34
CA ASN A 77 5.57 0.42 14.11
C ASN A 77 4.51 0.06 13.06
N ASN A 78 4.72 -0.99 12.28
CA ASN A 78 3.76 -1.46 11.29
C ASN A 78 3.78 -2.98 11.11
N LEU A 79 2.62 -3.55 10.78
CA LEU A 79 2.45 -4.90 10.25
C LEU A 79 1.66 -4.80 8.95
N ARG A 80 2.11 -5.52 7.91
CA ARG A 80 1.57 -5.39 6.55
C ARG A 80 1.30 -6.77 5.97
N TYR A 81 0.12 -6.93 5.37
CA TYR A 81 -0.25 -8.11 4.60
C TYR A 81 -1.14 -7.70 3.44
N ALA A 82 -0.68 -7.92 2.21
CA ALA A 82 -1.36 -7.39 1.02
C ALA A 82 -1.69 -5.90 1.21
N ASP A 83 -2.94 -5.48 0.96
CA ASP A 83 -3.41 -4.12 1.15
C ASP A 83 -3.73 -3.75 2.61
N ASP A 84 -3.77 -4.72 3.53
CA ASP A 84 -4.00 -4.47 4.94
C ASP A 84 -2.71 -4.02 5.65
N THR A 85 -2.80 -2.89 6.35
CA THR A 85 -1.72 -2.36 7.18
C THR A 85 -2.24 -1.98 8.55
N THR A 86 -1.52 -2.41 9.59
CA THR A 86 -1.76 -2.04 10.99
C THR A 86 -0.58 -1.22 11.48
N PHE A 87 -0.83 0.03 11.87
CA PHE A 87 0.16 0.87 12.55
C PHE A 87 0.05 0.72 14.05
N MET A 88 1.19 0.82 14.74
CA MET A 88 1.29 0.64 16.19
C MET A 88 2.22 1.70 16.76
N ALA A 89 1.81 2.34 17.85
CA ALA A 89 2.60 3.31 18.59
C ALA A 89 2.20 3.30 20.07
N GLU A 90 3.09 3.79 20.94
CA GLU A 90 2.82 3.90 22.38
C GLU A 90 1.84 5.03 22.73
N ASN A 91 1.66 6.03 21.86
CA ASN A 91 0.74 7.14 22.06
C ASN A 91 0.01 7.54 20.77
N GLU A 92 -1.07 8.29 20.93
CA GLU A 92 -1.93 8.72 19.84
C GLU A 92 -1.24 9.68 18.86
N GLU A 93 -0.35 10.54 19.34
CA GLU A 93 0.31 11.57 18.53
C GLU A 93 1.28 10.95 17.51
N ASP A 94 2.03 9.94 17.95
CA ASP A 94 2.90 9.15 17.08
C ASP A 94 2.08 8.38 16.03
N LEU A 95 0.97 7.77 16.44
CA LEU A 95 0.06 7.06 15.53
C LEU A 95 -0.53 8.02 14.47
N LYS A 96 -0.97 9.22 14.88
CA LYS A 96 -1.45 10.28 13.99
C LYS A 96 -0.37 10.72 13.02
N THR A 97 0.87 10.83 13.48
CA THR A 97 2.02 11.18 12.64
C THR A 97 2.27 10.12 11.57
N PHE A 98 2.24 8.83 11.93
CA PHE A 98 2.37 7.73 10.97
C PHE A 98 1.28 7.77 9.91
N LEU A 99 0.02 7.89 10.34
CA LEU A 99 -1.12 7.96 9.43
C LEU A 99 -1.03 9.14 8.46
N ARG A 100 -0.60 10.32 8.94
CA ARG A 100 -0.43 11.50 8.09
C ARG A 100 0.66 11.29 7.04
N LYS A 101 1.85 10.83 7.43
CA LYS A 101 2.98 10.62 6.51
C LYS A 101 2.63 9.58 5.45
N VAL A 102 2.07 8.44 5.85
CA VAL A 102 1.67 7.40 4.90
C VAL A 102 0.55 7.86 3.98
N LYS A 103 -0.42 8.63 4.47
CA LYS A 103 -1.48 9.20 3.64
C LYS A 103 -0.92 10.12 2.55
N GLU A 104 0.05 10.96 2.90
CA GLU A 104 0.71 11.88 1.97
C GLU A 104 1.48 11.12 0.89
N GLU A 105 2.36 10.19 1.28
CA GLU A 105 3.17 9.39 0.34
C GLU A 105 2.30 8.46 -0.52
N SER A 106 1.27 7.85 0.05
CA SER A 106 0.28 7.07 -0.70
C SER A 106 -0.41 7.94 -1.76
N GLY A 107 -0.76 9.19 -1.43
CA GLY A 107 -1.38 10.12 -2.36
C GLY A 107 -0.48 10.47 -3.54
N LYS A 108 0.82 10.72 -3.28
CA LYS A 108 1.84 10.92 -4.33
C LYS A 108 1.97 9.69 -5.24
N ALA A 109 1.80 8.51 -4.66
CA ALA A 109 1.78 7.22 -5.33
C ALA A 109 0.41 6.86 -5.96
N GLY A 110 -0.60 7.75 -5.92
CA GLY A 110 -1.92 7.49 -6.50
C GLY A 110 -2.75 6.44 -5.78
N LEU A 111 -2.39 6.06 -4.56
CA LEU A 111 -3.18 5.22 -3.65
C LEU A 111 -3.96 6.08 -2.65
N LYS A 112 -5.07 5.52 -2.14
CA LYS A 112 -5.93 6.18 -1.17
C LYS A 112 -6.22 5.27 0.01
N LEU A 113 -5.99 5.76 1.22
CA LEU A 113 -6.38 5.08 2.45
C LEU A 113 -7.91 5.05 2.58
N SER A 114 -8.45 3.88 2.93
CA SER A 114 -9.90 3.72 3.15
C SER A 114 -10.28 4.13 4.58
N ILE A 115 -10.66 5.40 4.74
CA ILE A 115 -11.06 5.96 6.04
C ILE A 115 -12.22 5.17 6.66
N GLN A 116 -13.18 4.74 5.85
CA GLN A 116 -14.34 3.99 6.33
C GLN A 116 -13.99 2.61 6.90
N LYS A 117 -12.91 1.99 6.42
CA LYS A 117 -12.45 0.67 6.89
C LYS A 117 -11.47 0.78 8.06
N MET A 118 -10.85 1.95 8.26
CA MET A 118 -9.84 2.15 9.29
C MET A 118 -10.45 2.13 10.69
N LYS A 119 -9.75 1.51 11.63
CA LYS A 119 -10.14 1.44 13.04
C LYS A 119 -8.93 1.80 13.91
N ILE A 120 -9.18 2.55 14.98
CA ILE A 120 -8.21 2.83 16.03
C ILE A 120 -8.58 1.95 17.22
N MET A 121 -7.59 1.27 17.78
CA MET A 121 -7.75 0.42 18.96
C MET A 121 -6.73 0.84 20.01
N ALA A 122 -7.14 0.81 21.28
CA ALA A 122 -6.27 1.08 22.42
C ALA A 122 -6.45 -0.03 23.46
N SER A 123 -5.37 -0.40 24.16
CA SER A 123 -5.40 -1.41 25.23
C SER A 123 -6.05 -0.89 26.52
N SER A 124 -6.11 0.44 26.68
CA SER A 124 -6.72 1.15 27.81
C SER A 124 -7.83 2.07 27.31
N PRO A 125 -8.82 2.44 28.16
CA PRO A 125 -9.86 3.38 27.78
C PRO A 125 -9.23 4.66 27.23
N ILE A 126 -9.67 5.09 26.05
CA ILE A 126 -9.26 6.37 25.48
C ILE A 126 -9.89 7.44 26.36
N THR A 127 -9.10 8.05 27.23
CA THR A 127 -9.52 9.24 27.98
C THR A 127 -9.62 10.38 26.97
N SER A 128 -10.87 10.74 26.63
CA SER A 128 -11.19 11.87 25.76
C SER A 128 -10.84 13.22 26.41
#